data_AF-V9L7Q3-F1
#
_entry.id   AF-V9L7Q3-F1
#
_cell.length_a   1.000
_cell.length_b   1.000
_cell.length_c   1.000
_cell.angle_alpha   90.00
_cell.angle_beta   90.00
_cell.angle_gamma   90.00
#
_symmetry.space_group_name_H-M   'P 1'
#
loop_
_entity.id
_entity.type
_entity.pdbx_description
1 polymer ?
#
loop_
_entity_poly.entity_id
_entity_poly.type
_entity_poly.pdbx_seq_one_letter_code
_entity_poly.pdbx_strand_id
1 'polypeptide(L)'
;ELVKAALLEEVRTQKTDESLVLSLEERVRELTAQLESAGSQLNTVGSELDKERAKIDSLLRHEESLKEKQNALLEHVDQLDKECESLRTSLAESEEGMAELQERLDTVSAERDKQQQEVQTKQINQGSEKAVAELMRRVSELERQTEDHKEQQRLLVMFPELNVPAEAQCESTGDITLDMEKQLEANGLRIRVLEEENSHLRTTLAKLRESAQQGALKLIPQTQLWAASGVPANGSKYEGRKEHSPPVGPRRAIGSPDLEASAGLGQRPCSEKKARIPSADWIRRPGSSVFINPPEPSAIRAYARLKSAGTLPVIRTKIGRA
;
A
#
# COMPACT_ATOMS: atom_id res chain seq x y z
N GLU A 1 -41.23 106.97 -114.13
CA GLU A 1 -39.99 107.00 -113.32
C GLU A 1 -40.22 106.72 -111.84
N LEU A 2 -40.82 107.61 -111.04
CA LEU A 2 -40.93 107.43 -109.57
C LEU A 2 -41.41 106.03 -109.12
N VAL A 3 -42.50 105.51 -109.68
CA VAL A 3 -43.04 104.17 -109.37
C VAL A 3 -42.05 103.04 -109.67
N LYS A 4 -41.25 103.17 -110.75
CA LYS A 4 -40.22 102.20 -111.15
C LYS A 4 -39.02 102.23 -110.21
N ALA A 5 -38.66 103.42 -109.69
CA ALA A 5 -37.62 103.54 -108.68
C ALA A 5 -38.05 102.91 -107.34
N ALA A 6 -39.28 103.18 -106.90
CA ALA A 6 -39.85 102.58 -105.69
C ALA A 6 -39.88 101.04 -105.76
N LEU A 7 -40.37 100.47 -106.86
CA LEU A 7 -40.41 99.02 -107.07
C LEU A 7 -39.00 98.38 -107.09
N LEU A 8 -37.99 99.10 -107.58
CA LEU A 8 -36.60 98.62 -107.58
C LEU A 8 -35.95 98.66 -106.18
N GLU A 9 -36.34 99.60 -105.32
CA GLU A 9 -35.94 99.59 -103.91
C GLU A 9 -36.69 98.50 -103.13
N GLU A 10 -37.99 98.32 -103.38
CA GLU A 10 -38.80 97.28 -102.73
C GLU A 10 -38.28 95.86 -103.03
N VAL A 11 -37.86 95.60 -104.27
CA VAL A 11 -37.20 94.33 -104.65
C VAL A 11 -35.80 94.20 -104.02
N ARG A 12 -35.11 95.31 -103.73
CA ARG A 12 -33.82 95.28 -103.00
C ARG A 12 -34.04 94.94 -101.53
N THR A 13 -35.04 95.54 -100.87
CA THR A 13 -35.36 95.24 -99.47
C THR A 13 -35.89 93.81 -99.31
N GLN A 14 -36.79 93.36 -100.20
CA GLN A 14 -37.23 91.96 -100.23
C GLN A 14 -36.05 90.99 -100.30
N LYS A 15 -35.08 91.23 -101.19
CA LYS A 15 -33.88 90.39 -101.31
C LYS A 15 -32.97 90.44 -100.08
N THR A 16 -32.85 91.57 -99.38
CA THR A 16 -32.11 91.60 -98.11
C THR A 16 -32.87 90.85 -97.02
N ASP A 17 -34.19 90.96 -96.96
CA ASP A 17 -35.03 90.30 -95.96
C ASP A 17 -35.03 88.77 -96.18
N GLU A 18 -35.12 88.29 -97.43
CA GLU A 18 -34.89 86.89 -97.80
C GLU A 18 -33.54 86.37 -97.29
N SER A 19 -32.45 87.14 -97.45
CA SER A 19 -31.13 86.73 -96.98
C SER A 19 -31.01 86.70 -95.46
N LEU A 20 -31.74 87.56 -94.74
CA LEU A 20 -31.83 87.55 -93.29
C LEU A 20 -32.65 86.35 -92.79
N VAL A 21 -33.78 86.05 -93.44
CA VAL A 21 -34.61 84.87 -93.12
C VAL A 21 -33.80 83.58 -93.30
N LEU A 22 -33.10 83.39 -94.41
CA LEU A 22 -32.25 82.22 -94.64
C LEU A 22 -31.16 82.07 -93.57
N SER A 23 -30.52 83.17 -93.16
CA SER A 23 -29.51 83.14 -92.09
C SER A 23 -30.10 82.82 -90.71
N LEU A 24 -31.33 83.28 -90.43
CA LEU A 24 -32.07 82.92 -89.22
C LEU A 24 -32.50 81.46 -89.24
N GLU A 25 -32.96 80.92 -90.37
CA GLU A 25 -33.27 79.49 -90.55
C GLU A 25 -32.04 78.60 -90.37
N GLU A 26 -30.88 79.00 -90.87
CA GLU A 26 -29.61 78.32 -90.63
C GLU A 26 -29.25 78.33 -89.14
N ARG A 27 -29.36 79.48 -88.48
CA ARG A 27 -29.14 79.60 -87.04
C ARG A 27 -30.12 78.75 -86.22
N VAL A 28 -31.40 78.68 -86.61
CA VAL A 28 -32.41 77.85 -85.95
C VAL A 28 -32.10 76.35 -86.16
N ARG A 29 -31.74 75.92 -87.38
CA ARG A 29 -31.34 74.54 -87.65
C ARG A 29 -30.12 74.11 -86.82
N GLU A 30 -29.10 74.97 -86.74
CA GLU A 30 -27.91 74.73 -85.92
C GLU A 30 -28.25 74.65 -84.42
N LEU A 31 -29.05 75.58 -83.89
CA LEU A 31 -29.48 75.55 -82.49
C LEU A 31 -30.35 74.32 -82.15
N THR A 32 -31.21 73.87 -83.07
CA THR A 32 -31.98 72.63 -82.90
C THR A 32 -31.06 71.42 -82.86
N ALA A 33 -30.09 71.30 -83.78
CA ALA A 33 -29.13 70.20 -83.78
C ALA A 33 -28.25 70.19 -82.51
N GLN A 34 -27.86 71.37 -82.00
CA GLN A 34 -27.17 71.50 -80.72
C GLN A 34 -28.04 71.08 -79.52
N LEU A 35 -29.34 71.45 -79.53
CA LEU A 35 -30.29 71.06 -78.50
C LEU A 35 -30.57 69.54 -78.50
N GLU A 36 -30.74 68.93 -79.67
CA GLU A 36 -30.91 67.48 -79.83
C GLU A 36 -29.64 66.72 -79.39
N SER A 37 -28.46 67.21 -79.76
CA SER A 37 -27.18 66.66 -79.33
C SER A 37 -27.02 66.72 -77.80
N ALA A 38 -27.26 67.90 -77.20
CA ALA A 38 -27.20 68.07 -75.74
C ALA A 38 -28.26 67.21 -75.02
N GLY A 39 -29.47 67.09 -75.57
CA GLY A 39 -30.51 66.19 -75.07
C GLY A 39 -30.11 64.71 -75.13
N SER A 40 -29.44 64.28 -76.21
CA SER A 40 -28.93 62.91 -76.32
C SER A 40 -27.84 62.62 -75.29
N GLN A 41 -26.93 63.57 -75.03
CA GLN A 41 -25.89 63.48 -74.00
C GLN A 41 -26.49 63.46 -72.58
N LEU A 42 -27.51 64.29 -72.33
CA LEU A 42 -28.23 64.29 -71.05
C LEU A 42 -28.91 62.93 -70.79
N ASN A 43 -29.50 62.33 -71.82
CA ASN A 43 -30.11 61.01 -71.75
C ASN A 43 -29.08 59.89 -71.51
N THR A 44 -27.89 59.93 -72.15
CA THR A 44 -26.84 58.94 -71.87
C THR A 44 -26.32 59.07 -70.44
N VAL A 45 -25.99 60.28 -69.98
CA VAL A 45 -25.54 60.56 -68.61
C VAL A 45 -26.59 60.20 -67.57
N GLY A 46 -27.88 60.47 -67.82
CA GLY A 46 -28.98 60.02 -66.97
C GLY A 46 -29.02 58.50 -66.84
N SER A 47 -28.89 57.78 -67.97
CA SER A 47 -28.84 56.32 -67.97
C SER A 47 -27.61 55.76 -67.25
N GLU A 48 -26.52 56.51 -67.10
CA GLU A 48 -25.33 56.10 -66.36
C GLU A 48 -25.47 56.40 -64.87
N LEU A 49 -26.04 57.56 -64.51
CA LEU A 49 -26.40 57.90 -63.14
C LEU A 49 -27.35 56.86 -62.53
N ASP A 50 -28.35 56.38 -63.29
CA ASP A 50 -29.28 55.35 -62.81
C ASP A 50 -28.63 53.95 -62.69
N LYS A 51 -27.59 53.64 -63.48
CA LYS A 51 -26.77 52.43 -63.29
C LYS A 51 -25.94 52.51 -62.00
N GLU A 52 -25.35 53.67 -61.71
CA GLU A 52 -24.61 53.87 -60.45
C GLU A 52 -25.52 53.89 -59.23
N ARG A 53 -26.73 54.45 -59.33
CA ARG A 53 -27.77 54.34 -58.29
C ARG A 53 -28.14 52.88 -58.01
N ALA A 54 -28.43 52.09 -59.05
CA ALA A 54 -28.74 50.67 -58.89
C ALA A 54 -27.58 49.86 -58.28
N LYS A 55 -26.32 50.23 -58.55
CA LYS A 55 -25.14 49.66 -57.89
C LYS A 55 -25.06 50.06 -56.41
N ILE A 56 -25.28 51.33 -56.07
CA ILE A 56 -25.30 51.83 -54.68
C ILE A 56 -26.38 51.10 -53.88
N ASP A 57 -27.61 51.01 -54.41
CA ASP A 57 -28.71 50.28 -53.77
C ASP A 57 -28.40 48.78 -53.59
N SER A 58 -27.61 48.18 -54.50
CA SER A 58 -27.16 46.79 -54.39
C SER A 58 -26.10 46.61 -53.29
N LEU A 59 -25.14 47.56 -53.20
CA LEU A 59 -24.11 47.59 -52.17
C LEU A 59 -24.70 47.82 -50.77
N LEU A 60 -25.69 48.72 -50.63
CA LEU A 60 -26.39 48.97 -49.37
C LEU A 60 -27.08 47.70 -48.85
N ARG A 61 -27.84 46.98 -49.69
CA ARG A 61 -28.46 45.69 -49.31
C ARG A 61 -27.42 44.61 -48.95
N HIS A 62 -26.25 44.65 -49.56
CA HIS A 62 -25.16 43.74 -49.18
C HIS A 62 -24.54 44.12 -47.83
N GLU A 63 -24.35 45.41 -47.56
CA GLU A 63 -23.87 45.94 -46.28
C GLU A 63 -24.86 45.63 -45.13
N GLU A 64 -26.16 45.81 -45.36
CA GLU A 64 -27.25 45.41 -44.45
C GLU A 64 -27.15 43.92 -44.13
N SER A 65 -27.09 43.06 -45.16
CA SER A 65 -27.01 41.62 -44.96
C SER A 65 -25.67 41.14 -44.36
N LEU A 66 -24.60 41.95 -44.41
CA LEU A 66 -23.37 41.69 -43.67
C LEU A 66 -23.50 42.09 -42.20
N LYS A 67 -24.15 43.21 -41.89
CA LYS A 67 -24.46 43.63 -40.51
C LYS A 67 -25.38 42.63 -39.80
N GLU A 68 -26.41 42.13 -40.48
CA GLU A 68 -27.29 41.06 -39.97
C GLU A 68 -26.48 39.82 -39.58
N LYS A 69 -25.58 39.35 -40.46
CA LYS A 69 -24.72 38.20 -40.19
C LYS A 69 -23.72 38.46 -39.07
N GLN A 70 -23.16 39.67 -38.97
CA GLN A 70 -22.28 40.06 -37.88
C GLN A 70 -23.02 40.04 -36.54
N ASN A 71 -24.24 40.58 -36.48
CA ASN A 71 -25.06 40.58 -35.28
C ASN A 71 -25.43 39.15 -34.85
N ALA A 72 -25.89 38.30 -35.78
CA ALA A 72 -26.19 36.90 -35.49
C ALA A 72 -24.94 36.12 -35.01
N LEU A 73 -23.76 36.41 -35.54
CA LEU A 73 -22.50 35.82 -35.07
C LEU A 73 -22.12 36.30 -33.66
N LEU A 74 -22.40 37.55 -33.30
CA LEU A 74 -22.22 38.06 -31.94
C LEU A 74 -23.20 37.39 -30.97
N GLU A 75 -24.48 37.29 -31.33
CA GLU A 75 -25.50 36.58 -30.53
C GLU A 75 -25.12 35.09 -30.31
N HIS A 76 -24.52 34.44 -31.31
CA HIS A 76 -24.00 33.08 -31.17
C HIS A 76 -22.77 32.99 -30.24
N VAL A 77 -21.86 33.98 -30.24
CA VAL A 77 -20.75 34.03 -29.28
C VAL A 77 -21.27 34.26 -27.86
N ASP A 78 -22.16 35.25 -27.67
CA ASP A 78 -22.82 35.53 -26.40
C ASP A 78 -23.57 34.30 -25.86
N GLN A 79 -24.09 33.43 -26.73
CA GLN A 79 -24.75 32.18 -26.32
C GLN A 79 -23.75 31.10 -25.92
N LEU A 80 -22.64 30.93 -26.67
CA LEU A 80 -21.57 29.99 -26.34
C LEU A 80 -20.85 30.36 -25.04
N ASP A 81 -20.69 31.65 -24.75
CA ASP A 81 -20.11 32.12 -23.48
C ASP A 81 -21.02 31.78 -22.29
N LYS A 82 -22.34 31.99 -22.40
CA LYS A 82 -23.32 31.56 -21.38
C LYS A 82 -23.33 30.05 -21.16
N GLU A 83 -23.22 29.27 -22.23
CA GLU A 83 -23.09 27.81 -22.14
C GLU A 83 -21.79 27.40 -21.45
N CYS A 84 -20.70 28.10 -21.74
CA CYS A 84 -19.40 27.90 -21.09
C CYS A 84 -19.42 28.31 -19.60
N GLU A 85 -20.13 29.37 -19.21
CA GLU A 85 -20.35 29.75 -17.80
C GLU A 85 -21.19 28.70 -17.07
N SER A 86 -22.31 28.27 -17.65
CA SER A 86 -23.19 27.22 -17.09
C SER A 86 -22.47 25.88 -16.90
N LEU A 87 -21.64 25.48 -17.87
CA LEU A 87 -20.81 24.27 -17.75
C LEU A 87 -19.70 24.43 -16.68
N ARG A 88 -19.18 25.64 -16.45
CA ARG A 88 -18.20 25.91 -15.38
C ARG A 88 -18.83 25.88 -14.00
N THR A 89 -20.04 26.43 -13.82
CA THR A 89 -20.74 26.36 -12.53
C THR A 89 -21.15 24.93 -12.20
N SER A 90 -21.72 24.20 -13.16
CA SER A 90 -22.08 22.79 -12.97
C SER A 90 -20.86 21.89 -12.73
N LEU A 91 -19.70 22.20 -13.34
CA LEU A 91 -18.44 21.52 -13.00
C LEU A 91 -18.00 21.83 -11.57
N ALA A 92 -18.02 23.09 -11.14
CA ALA A 92 -17.63 23.49 -9.79
C ALA A 92 -18.53 22.86 -8.71
N GLU A 93 -19.85 22.84 -8.91
CA GLU A 93 -20.82 22.16 -8.05
C GLU A 93 -20.53 20.65 -7.93
N SER A 94 -20.12 20.01 -9.04
CA SER A 94 -19.74 18.60 -9.08
C SER A 94 -18.39 18.33 -8.39
N GLU A 95 -17.41 19.23 -8.55
CA GLU A 95 -16.11 19.14 -7.88
C GLU A 95 -16.25 19.37 -6.36
N GLU A 96 -17.10 20.30 -5.92
CA GLU A 96 -17.45 20.52 -4.51
C GLU A 96 -18.16 19.31 -3.90
N GLY A 97 -19.20 18.78 -4.57
CA GLY A 97 -19.89 17.56 -4.12
C GLY A 97 -18.99 16.32 -4.09
N MET A 98 -18.00 16.22 -4.98
CA MET A 98 -16.98 15.17 -4.93
C MET A 98 -15.99 15.36 -3.76
N ALA A 99 -15.65 16.60 -3.41
CA ALA A 99 -14.82 16.90 -2.23
C ALA A 99 -15.56 16.57 -0.92
N GLU A 100 -16.84 16.94 -0.80
CA GLU A 100 -17.69 16.55 0.35
C GLU A 100 -17.76 15.02 0.51
N LEU A 101 -17.97 14.29 -0.61
CA LEU A 101 -18.04 12.83 -0.58
C LEU A 101 -16.70 12.19 -0.22
N GLN A 102 -15.57 12.80 -0.59
CA GLN A 102 -14.25 12.35 -0.17
C GLN A 102 -14.00 12.60 1.33
N GLU A 103 -14.33 13.78 1.87
CA GLU A 103 -14.23 14.05 3.31
C GLU A 103 -15.12 13.10 4.12
N ARG A 104 -16.32 12.82 3.63
CA ARG A 104 -17.24 11.85 4.24
C ARG A 104 -16.75 10.40 4.14
N LEU A 105 -15.97 10.05 3.12
CA LEU A 105 -15.31 8.76 3.02
C LEU A 105 -14.13 8.66 4.01
N ASP A 106 -13.30 9.70 4.09
CA ASP A 106 -12.12 9.74 4.95
C ASP A 106 -12.50 9.72 6.43
N THR A 107 -13.49 10.51 6.85
CA THR A 107 -14.04 10.50 8.21
C THR A 107 -14.61 9.13 8.61
N VAL A 108 -15.45 8.52 7.77
CA VAL A 108 -16.00 7.16 8.02
C VAL A 108 -14.88 6.11 8.02
N SER A 109 -13.83 6.27 7.20
CA SER A 109 -12.69 5.35 7.20
C SER A 109 -11.91 5.40 8.52
N ALA A 110 -11.70 6.60 9.07
CA ALA A 110 -11.03 6.83 10.34
C ALA A 110 -11.86 6.36 11.54
N GLU A 111 -13.19 6.54 11.51
CA GLU A 111 -14.09 5.94 12.50
C GLU A 111 -14.03 4.42 12.47
N ARG A 112 -13.99 3.81 11.29
CA ARG A 112 -13.88 2.35 11.13
C ARG A 112 -12.54 1.82 11.62
N ASP A 113 -11.41 2.49 11.33
CA ASP A 113 -10.10 2.13 11.90
C ASP A 113 -10.07 2.25 13.42
N LYS A 114 -10.63 3.33 13.99
CA LYS A 114 -10.75 3.50 15.44
C LYS A 114 -11.58 2.39 16.09
N GLN A 115 -12.77 2.09 15.53
CA GLN A 115 -13.63 1.01 16.03
C GLN A 115 -12.94 -0.35 15.94
N GLN A 116 -12.19 -0.62 14.86
CA GLN A 116 -11.42 -1.84 14.67
C GLN A 116 -10.29 -1.96 15.71
N GLN A 117 -9.57 -0.87 16.01
CA GLN A 117 -8.56 -0.83 17.08
C GLN A 117 -9.18 -1.00 18.47
N GLU A 118 -10.34 -0.40 18.74
CA GLU A 118 -11.09 -0.60 19.98
C GLU A 118 -11.55 -2.05 20.17
N VAL A 119 -12.03 -2.72 19.12
CA VAL A 119 -12.40 -4.14 19.17
C VAL A 119 -11.17 -5.02 19.39
N GLN A 120 -10.06 -4.75 18.69
CA GLN A 120 -8.82 -5.51 18.83
C GLN A 120 -8.23 -5.39 20.24
N THR A 121 -8.19 -4.18 20.81
CA THR A 121 -7.70 -3.94 22.18
C THR A 121 -8.61 -4.59 23.23
N LYS A 122 -9.94 -4.49 23.09
CA LYS A 122 -10.90 -5.20 23.96
C LYS A 122 -10.69 -6.72 23.89
N GLN A 123 -10.45 -7.28 22.70
CA GLN A 123 -10.19 -8.71 22.49
C GLN A 123 -8.86 -9.16 23.15
N ILE A 124 -7.80 -8.36 23.02
CA ILE A 124 -6.50 -8.61 23.67
C ILE A 124 -6.65 -8.58 25.19
N ASN A 125 -7.26 -7.54 25.75
CA ASN A 125 -7.47 -7.40 27.19
C ASN A 125 -8.23 -8.59 27.78
N GLN A 126 -9.35 -8.99 27.16
CA GLN A 126 -10.10 -10.18 27.57
C GLN A 126 -9.29 -11.48 27.46
N GLY A 127 -8.36 -11.58 26.51
CA GLY A 127 -7.42 -12.69 26.39
C GLY A 127 -6.42 -12.71 27.54
N SER A 128 -5.83 -11.56 27.87
CA SER A 128 -4.91 -11.37 28.99
C SER A 128 -5.58 -11.63 30.35
N GLU A 129 -6.78 -11.12 30.57
CA GLU A 129 -7.59 -11.36 31.78
C GLU A 129 -7.85 -12.86 32.00
N LYS A 130 -8.24 -13.59 30.94
CA LYS A 130 -8.44 -15.05 31.00
C LYS A 130 -7.14 -15.80 31.29
N ALA A 131 -6.02 -15.40 30.68
CA ALA A 131 -4.72 -16.00 30.94
C ALA A 131 -4.24 -15.74 32.38
N VAL A 132 -4.42 -14.53 32.92
CA VAL A 132 -4.09 -14.18 34.30
C VAL A 132 -4.99 -14.95 35.29
N ALA A 133 -6.28 -15.05 35.02
CA ALA A 133 -7.19 -15.87 35.83
C ALA A 133 -6.81 -17.35 35.84
N GLU A 134 -6.38 -17.91 34.70
CA GLU A 134 -5.91 -19.30 34.65
C GLU A 134 -4.57 -19.49 35.38
N LEU A 135 -3.64 -18.53 35.26
CA LEU A 135 -2.37 -18.54 35.99
C LEU A 135 -2.59 -18.47 37.51
N MET A 136 -3.47 -17.59 38.00
CA MET A 136 -3.82 -17.55 39.43
C MET A 136 -4.40 -18.89 39.91
N ARG A 137 -5.32 -19.49 39.15
CA ARG A 137 -5.86 -20.83 39.46
C ARG A 137 -4.77 -21.91 39.52
N ARG A 138 -3.77 -21.87 38.63
CA ARG A 138 -2.63 -22.80 38.63
C ARG A 138 -1.70 -22.56 39.82
N VAL A 139 -1.44 -21.30 40.18
CA VAL A 139 -0.62 -20.93 41.35
C VAL A 139 -1.26 -21.45 42.62
N SER A 140 -2.55 -21.19 42.88
CA SER A 140 -3.20 -21.65 44.10
C SER A 140 -3.32 -23.18 44.22
N GLU A 141 -3.40 -23.91 43.11
CA GLU A 141 -3.32 -25.38 43.16
C GLU A 141 -1.88 -25.88 43.47
N LEU A 142 -0.84 -25.20 42.97
CA LEU A 142 0.54 -25.50 43.34
C LEU A 142 0.86 -25.11 44.79
N GLU A 143 0.31 -24.01 45.30
CA GLU A 143 0.40 -23.62 46.71
C GLU A 143 -0.25 -24.68 47.61
N ARG A 144 -1.45 -25.15 47.23
CA ARG A 144 -2.16 -26.24 47.92
C ARG A 144 -1.34 -27.54 47.95
N GLN A 145 -0.83 -27.99 46.80
CA GLN A 145 0.04 -29.17 46.71
C GLN A 145 1.34 -29.00 47.52
N THR A 146 1.91 -27.78 47.55
CA THR A 146 3.11 -27.47 48.34
C THR A 146 2.82 -27.56 49.84
N GLU A 147 1.64 -27.14 50.30
CA GLU A 147 1.23 -27.30 51.70
C GLU A 147 0.90 -28.76 52.04
N ASP A 148 0.17 -29.50 51.18
CA ASP A 148 -0.05 -30.94 51.32
C ASP A 148 1.29 -31.69 51.56
N HIS A 149 2.33 -31.36 50.78
CA HIS A 149 3.65 -31.96 50.92
C HIS A 149 4.40 -31.53 52.19
N LYS A 150 4.24 -30.28 52.67
CA LYS A 150 4.75 -29.88 54.01
C LYS A 150 4.02 -30.62 55.12
N GLU A 151 2.71 -30.82 55.02
CA GLU A 151 1.92 -31.56 55.99
C GLU A 151 2.38 -33.03 56.06
N GLN A 152 2.60 -33.67 54.91
CA GLN A 152 3.18 -35.00 54.80
C GLN A 152 4.57 -35.08 55.46
N GLN A 153 5.47 -34.13 55.14
CA GLN A 153 6.81 -34.07 55.75
C GLN A 153 6.76 -33.85 57.26
N ARG A 154 5.90 -32.93 57.74
CA ARG A 154 5.65 -32.69 59.17
C ARG A 154 5.18 -33.95 59.87
N LEU A 155 4.25 -34.70 59.26
CA LEU A 155 3.72 -35.94 59.82
C LEU A 155 4.79 -37.04 59.89
N LEU A 156 5.59 -37.21 58.83
CA LEU A 156 6.71 -38.16 58.81
C LEU A 156 7.78 -37.84 59.87
N VAL A 157 8.06 -36.55 60.11
CA VAL A 157 9.00 -36.11 61.17
C VAL A 157 8.40 -36.28 62.58
N MET A 158 7.09 -36.09 62.75
CA MET A 158 6.40 -36.34 64.03
C MET A 158 6.25 -37.82 64.37
N PHE A 159 6.20 -38.69 63.35
CA PHE A 159 6.04 -40.13 63.50
C PHE A 159 7.11 -40.91 62.70
N PRO A 160 8.39 -40.89 63.12
CA PRO A 160 9.47 -41.59 62.42
C PRO A 160 9.23 -43.09 62.25
N GLU A 161 8.50 -43.71 63.18
CA GLU A 161 8.06 -45.11 63.14
C GLU A 161 7.22 -45.46 61.89
N LEU A 162 6.55 -44.49 61.27
CA LEU A 162 5.80 -44.68 60.02
C LEU A 162 6.71 -44.62 58.78
N ASN A 163 7.91 -44.04 58.91
CA ASN A 163 8.90 -43.95 57.84
C ASN A 163 9.90 -45.11 57.97
N VAL A 164 9.45 -46.34 57.66
CA VAL A 164 10.33 -47.50 57.55
C VAL A 164 11.13 -47.40 56.24
N PRO A 165 12.47 -47.25 56.28
CA PRO A 165 13.28 -47.28 55.06
C PRO A 165 13.11 -48.62 54.33
N ALA A 166 13.28 -48.64 53.01
CA ALA A 166 13.15 -49.88 52.23
C ALA A 166 14.13 -50.96 52.73
N GLU A 167 15.31 -50.54 53.19
CA GLU A 167 16.39 -51.34 53.74
C GLU A 167 16.10 -51.89 55.15
N ALA A 168 15.11 -51.35 55.85
CA ALA A 168 14.69 -51.79 57.18
C ALA A 168 13.50 -52.77 57.16
N GLN A 169 12.98 -53.09 55.97
CA GLN A 169 11.95 -54.08 55.79
C GLN A 169 12.58 -55.47 55.93
N CYS A 170 12.53 -56.04 57.13
CA CYS A 170 12.96 -57.42 57.36
C CYS A 170 12.07 -58.39 56.55
N GLU A 171 12.59 -58.87 55.42
CA GLU A 171 11.97 -59.88 54.56
C GLU A 171 11.90 -61.25 55.26
N SER A 172 11.01 -61.37 56.25
CA SER A 172 10.55 -62.69 56.69
C SER A 172 9.71 -63.30 55.56
N THR A 173 10.14 -64.46 55.08
CA THR A 173 9.47 -65.20 54.00
C THR A 173 8.15 -65.82 54.46
N GLY A 174 7.86 -65.78 55.77
CA GLY A 174 6.71 -66.44 56.41
C GLY A 174 6.92 -67.92 56.68
N ASP A 175 7.93 -68.54 56.06
CA ASP A 175 8.44 -69.87 56.39
C ASP A 175 9.64 -69.75 57.35
N ILE A 176 9.40 -70.17 58.59
CA ILE A 176 10.39 -70.18 59.68
C ILE A 176 11.63 -71.00 59.31
N THR A 177 11.50 -72.04 58.48
CA THR A 177 12.64 -72.91 58.11
C THR A 177 13.58 -72.20 57.14
N LEU A 178 13.06 -71.57 56.09
CA LEU A 178 13.83 -70.76 55.14
C LEU A 178 14.42 -69.50 55.79
N ASP A 179 13.67 -68.83 56.67
CA ASP A 179 14.18 -67.65 57.37
C ASP A 179 15.30 -68.02 58.36
N MET A 180 15.19 -69.16 59.04
CA MET A 180 16.24 -69.67 59.93
C MET A 180 17.47 -70.19 59.15
N GLU A 181 17.28 -70.75 57.95
CA GLU A 181 18.39 -71.12 57.04
C GLU A 181 19.16 -69.87 56.58
N LYS A 182 18.47 -68.85 56.05
CA LYS A 182 19.06 -67.53 55.75
C LYS A 182 19.81 -66.93 56.94
N GLN A 183 19.23 -67.04 58.14
CA GLN A 183 19.86 -66.53 59.38
C GLN A 183 21.11 -67.35 59.76
N LEU A 184 21.13 -68.66 59.54
CA LEU A 184 22.30 -69.51 59.73
C LEU A 184 23.41 -69.18 58.71
N GLU A 185 23.09 -68.93 57.45
CA GLU A 185 24.07 -68.48 56.45
C GLU A 185 24.69 -67.13 56.81
N ALA A 186 23.86 -66.15 57.20
CA ALA A 186 24.31 -64.82 57.63
C ALA A 186 25.18 -64.90 58.90
N ASN A 187 24.80 -65.73 59.88
CA ASN A 187 25.64 -66.00 61.05
C ASN A 187 26.94 -66.72 60.68
N GLY A 188 26.91 -67.66 59.72
CA GLY A 188 28.10 -68.34 59.21
C GLY A 188 29.07 -67.41 58.47
N LEU A 189 28.57 -66.39 57.76
CA LEU A 189 29.40 -65.29 57.23
C LEU A 189 30.01 -64.45 58.37
N ARG A 190 29.18 -64.04 59.34
CA ARG A 190 29.63 -63.24 60.50
C ARG A 190 30.70 -63.96 61.34
N ILE A 191 30.54 -65.27 61.57
CA ILE A 191 31.52 -66.10 62.27
C ILE A 191 32.84 -66.13 61.50
N ARG A 192 32.82 -66.39 60.19
CA ARG A 192 34.04 -66.41 59.36
C ARG A 192 34.81 -65.09 59.43
N VAL A 193 34.14 -63.94 59.33
CA VAL A 193 34.79 -62.61 59.48
C VAL A 193 35.42 -62.47 60.87
N LEU A 194 34.71 -62.84 61.94
CA LEU A 194 35.24 -62.78 63.31
C LEU A 194 36.39 -63.79 63.54
N GLU A 195 36.41 -64.92 62.85
CA GLU A 195 37.49 -65.91 62.90
C GLU A 195 38.73 -65.47 62.10
N GLU A 196 38.54 -64.82 60.95
CA GLU A 196 39.59 -64.17 60.17
C GLU A 196 40.23 -63.02 60.98
N GLU A 197 39.42 -62.15 61.58
CA GLU A 197 39.89 -61.08 62.47
C GLU A 197 40.62 -61.64 63.70
N ASN A 198 40.08 -62.66 64.38
CA ASN A 198 40.77 -63.31 65.50
C ASN A 198 42.08 -63.97 65.07
N SER A 199 42.14 -64.56 63.88
CA SER A 199 43.35 -65.18 63.33
C SER A 199 44.40 -64.12 62.95
N HIS A 200 43.96 -62.98 62.42
CA HIS A 200 44.79 -61.81 62.18
C HIS A 200 45.36 -61.26 63.49
N LEU A 201 44.52 -61.05 64.51
CA LEU A 201 44.92 -60.59 65.85
C LEU A 201 45.88 -61.57 66.55
N ARG A 202 45.67 -62.88 66.43
CA ARG A 202 46.62 -63.90 66.92
C ARG A 202 47.96 -63.83 66.18
N THR A 203 47.93 -63.60 64.87
CA THR A 203 49.13 -63.47 64.03
C THR A 203 49.93 -62.20 64.34
N THR A 204 49.27 -61.06 64.56
CA THR A 204 49.93 -59.82 64.96
C THR A 204 50.46 -59.90 66.39
N LEU A 205 49.74 -60.53 67.33
CA LEU A 205 50.24 -60.83 68.68
C LEU A 205 51.45 -61.78 68.69
N ALA A 206 51.50 -62.76 67.78
CA ALA A 206 52.67 -63.63 67.61
C ALA A 206 53.90 -62.81 67.15
N LYS A 207 53.75 -62.01 66.09
CA LYS A 207 54.80 -61.10 65.59
C LYS A 207 55.25 -60.08 66.65
N LEU A 208 54.33 -59.59 67.49
CA LEU A 208 54.64 -58.68 68.60
C LEU A 208 55.49 -59.38 69.67
N ARG A 209 55.18 -60.63 70.03
CA ARG A 209 55.98 -61.43 70.97
C ARG A 209 57.37 -61.76 70.42
N GLU A 210 57.45 -62.10 69.15
CA GLU A 210 58.73 -62.32 68.47
C GLU A 210 59.59 -61.03 68.46
N SER A 211 59.00 -59.89 68.11
CA SER A 211 59.65 -58.57 68.14
C SER A 211 60.12 -58.15 69.55
N ALA A 212 59.41 -58.59 70.60
CA ALA A 212 59.82 -58.40 71.99
C ALA A 212 61.00 -59.31 72.38
N GLN A 213 60.98 -60.58 71.95
CA GLN A 213 62.08 -61.54 72.19
C GLN A 213 63.36 -61.16 71.42
N GLN A 214 63.22 -60.56 70.24
CA GLN A 214 64.32 -59.99 69.44
C GLN A 214 64.85 -58.66 70.02
N GLY A 215 64.35 -58.19 71.17
CA GLY A 215 64.83 -57.00 71.87
C GLY A 215 64.48 -55.66 71.23
N ALA A 216 63.67 -55.65 70.16
CA ALA A 216 63.33 -54.44 69.42
C ALA A 216 62.26 -53.57 70.12
N LEU A 217 61.41 -54.17 70.98
CA LEU A 217 60.35 -53.47 71.68
C LEU A 217 60.78 -53.01 73.08
N LYS A 218 61.09 -51.72 73.21
CA LYS A 218 61.26 -51.07 74.53
C LYS A 218 59.91 -50.98 75.23
N LEU A 219 59.78 -51.66 76.37
CA LEU A 219 58.55 -51.70 77.16
C LEU A 219 58.27 -50.35 77.83
N ILE A 220 57.31 -49.59 77.30
CA ILE A 220 56.78 -48.38 77.95
C ILE A 220 55.73 -48.81 79.00
N PRO A 221 55.87 -48.43 80.28
CA PRO A 221 54.87 -48.77 81.30
C PRO A 221 53.49 -48.17 81.01
N GLN A 222 52.42 -48.96 81.17
CA GLN A 222 51.04 -48.55 80.87
C GLN A 222 50.55 -47.31 81.64
N THR A 223 51.20 -46.96 82.74
CA THR A 223 50.86 -45.78 83.57
C THR A 223 51.00 -44.43 82.85
N GLN A 224 51.65 -44.37 81.69
CA GLN A 224 51.77 -43.13 80.91
C GLN A 224 50.79 -43.01 79.72
N LEU A 225 50.05 -44.06 79.36
CA LEU A 225 49.18 -44.05 78.17
C LEU A 225 47.84 -43.33 78.36
N TRP A 226 47.38 -43.15 79.61
CA TRP A 226 46.06 -42.58 79.92
C TRP A 226 46.10 -41.12 80.41
N ALA A 227 47.29 -40.56 80.63
CA ALA A 227 47.47 -39.22 81.21
C ALA A 227 47.24 -38.06 80.21
N ALA A 228 47.03 -38.35 78.92
CA ALA A 228 47.10 -37.38 77.82
C ALA A 228 45.76 -37.14 77.06
N SER A 229 44.64 -37.69 77.54
CA SER A 229 43.31 -37.48 76.92
C SER A 229 42.20 -37.28 77.96
N GLY A 230 42.41 -36.34 78.87
CA GLY A 230 41.39 -35.79 79.77
C GLY A 230 40.95 -34.40 79.29
N VAL A 231 39.66 -34.23 79.02
CA VAL A 231 39.06 -33.00 78.47
C VAL A 231 38.89 -31.93 79.56
N PRO A 232 39.07 -30.63 79.24
CA PRO A 232 38.32 -29.55 79.87
C PRO A 232 37.36 -28.88 78.86
N ALA A 233 36.23 -28.41 79.36
CA ALA A 233 35.16 -27.81 78.54
C ALA A 233 35.17 -26.28 78.57
N ASN A 234 34.51 -25.72 77.55
CA ASN A 234 33.80 -24.44 77.55
C ASN A 234 34.61 -23.12 77.54
N GLY A 235 34.49 -22.36 76.44
CA GLY A 235 34.59 -20.90 76.46
C GLY A 235 35.62 -20.22 75.54
N SER A 236 35.27 -18.98 75.14
CA SER A 236 36.12 -17.94 74.53
C SER A 236 36.61 -18.10 73.07
N LYS A 237 35.84 -17.46 72.16
CA LYS A 237 36.29 -16.55 71.08
C LYS A 237 37.67 -16.77 70.42
N TYR A 238 37.66 -16.98 69.11
CA TYR A 238 38.63 -16.35 68.19
C TYR A 238 37.93 -15.83 66.93
N GLU A 239 38.03 -14.52 66.68
CA GLU A 239 37.76 -13.94 65.36
C GLU A 239 39.03 -13.99 64.50
N GLY A 240 38.85 -14.36 63.23
CA GLY A 240 39.61 -13.80 62.12
C GLY A 240 41.09 -14.13 61.97
N ARG A 241 41.39 -15.02 61.00
CA ARG A 241 42.26 -14.57 59.90
C ARG A 241 41.99 -15.24 58.55
N LYS A 242 41.52 -14.41 57.61
CA LYS A 242 41.70 -14.46 56.15
C LYS A 242 41.77 -15.83 55.47
N GLU A 243 40.69 -16.14 54.77
CA GLU A 243 40.67 -17.09 53.65
C GLU A 243 41.73 -16.74 52.59
N HIS A 244 42.34 -17.76 52.00
CA HIS A 244 43.08 -17.66 50.73
C HIS A 244 42.32 -18.47 49.67
N SER A 245 41.95 -17.82 48.57
CA SER A 245 41.08 -18.40 47.54
C SER A 245 41.78 -19.44 46.66
N PRO A 246 41.15 -20.59 46.35
CA PRO A 246 41.46 -21.39 45.17
C PRO A 246 40.71 -20.85 43.91
N PRO A 247 41.19 -21.11 42.68
CA PRO A 247 40.80 -20.36 41.48
C PRO A 247 39.63 -20.96 40.66
N VAL A 248 39.08 -20.14 39.77
CA VAL A 248 38.00 -20.47 38.82
C VAL A 248 38.54 -21.08 37.52
N GLY A 249 37.86 -22.12 37.03
CA GLY A 249 37.86 -22.63 35.65
C GLY A 249 36.56 -23.42 35.42
N PRO A 250 36.00 -23.52 34.19
CA PRO A 250 36.75 -24.00 33.02
C PRO A 250 36.43 -23.35 31.64
N ARG A 251 37.42 -23.37 30.74
CA ARG A 251 37.34 -23.20 29.27
C ARG A 251 38.61 -23.84 28.64
N ARG A 252 38.62 -24.47 27.46
CA ARG A 252 37.54 -24.84 26.51
C ARG A 252 38.02 -25.96 25.54
N ALA A 253 37.09 -26.79 25.06
CA ALA A 253 36.97 -27.41 23.72
C ALA A 253 38.17 -28.07 22.97
N ILE A 254 37.91 -29.28 22.46
CA ILE A 254 38.13 -29.71 21.05
C ILE A 254 36.93 -30.63 20.68
N GLY A 255 36.29 -30.59 19.51
CA GLY A 255 36.36 -29.60 18.43
C GLY A 255 35.65 -30.05 17.12
N SER A 256 35.34 -29.06 16.25
CA SER A 256 35.22 -29.18 14.77
C SER A 256 34.05 -30.04 14.18
N PRO A 257 33.83 -30.08 12.84
CA PRO A 257 33.12 -29.00 12.13
C PRO A 257 32.03 -29.46 11.13
N ASP A 258 31.34 -28.48 10.55
CA ASP A 258 30.52 -28.37 9.30
C ASP A 258 30.18 -29.57 8.38
N LEU A 259 29.03 -29.41 7.69
CA LEU A 259 28.59 -29.94 6.37
C LEU A 259 27.38 -30.92 6.31
N GLU A 260 26.37 -30.45 5.56
CA GLU A 260 25.55 -31.10 4.52
C GLU A 260 24.75 -32.44 4.69
N ALA A 261 23.44 -32.30 4.40
CA ALA A 261 22.64 -33.05 3.40
C ALA A 261 22.05 -34.46 3.67
N SER A 262 20.95 -34.71 2.94
CA SER A 262 20.18 -35.95 2.70
C SER A 262 19.63 -36.73 3.92
N ALA A 263 18.32 -36.87 4.16
CA ALA A 263 17.18 -37.32 3.34
C ALA A 263 17.06 -38.86 3.19
N GLY A 264 15.94 -39.45 3.66
CA GLY A 264 15.65 -40.88 3.52
C GLY A 264 14.31 -41.39 4.07
N LEU A 265 13.32 -41.53 3.18
CA LEU A 265 12.22 -42.55 3.15
C LEU A 265 11.25 -42.71 4.36
N GLY A 266 9.93 -42.65 4.11
CA GLY A 266 8.90 -42.78 5.18
C GLY A 266 7.44 -43.16 4.83
N GLN A 267 7.12 -43.53 3.57
CA GLN A 267 5.82 -44.10 3.11
C GLN A 267 4.53 -43.23 3.16
N ARG A 268 3.48 -43.74 2.49
CA ARG A 268 2.08 -43.25 2.39
C ARG A 268 1.12 -44.41 2.75
N PRO A 269 -0.12 -44.12 3.19
CA PRO A 269 -1.31 -44.35 2.31
C PRO A 269 -1.91 -42.99 1.83
N CYS A 270 -2.56 -42.83 0.68
CA CYS A 270 -3.74 -43.52 0.12
C CYS A 270 -5.00 -43.28 1.00
N SER A 271 -6.04 -42.54 0.56
CA SER A 271 -6.36 -42.02 -0.79
C SER A 271 -7.17 -40.68 -0.68
N GLU A 272 -8.06 -40.17 -1.55
CA GLU A 272 -8.74 -40.72 -2.74
C GLU A 272 -9.28 -39.67 -3.77
N LYS A 273 -10.61 -39.56 -3.96
CA LYS A 273 -11.33 -38.83 -5.04
C LYS A 273 -11.72 -37.39 -4.59
N LYS A 274 -12.10 -36.43 -5.45
CA LYS A 274 -12.57 -36.48 -6.85
C LYS A 274 -12.22 -35.19 -7.64
N ALA A 275 -12.44 -35.22 -8.96
CA ALA A 275 -11.92 -34.25 -9.94
C ALA A 275 -12.61 -32.86 -9.99
N ARG A 276 -11.80 -31.83 -10.31
CA ARG A 276 -12.16 -30.64 -11.13
C ARG A 276 -12.08 -31.09 -12.61
N ILE A 277 -12.84 -30.66 -13.63
CA ILE A 277 -13.42 -29.39 -14.14
C ILE A 277 -14.60 -29.81 -15.11
N PRO A 278 -15.23 -29.02 -16.03
CA PRO A 278 -15.27 -27.56 -16.29
C PRO A 278 -16.69 -26.94 -16.55
N SER A 279 -16.70 -25.63 -16.87
CA SER A 279 -17.51 -24.97 -17.93
C SER A 279 -18.80 -24.16 -17.64
N ALA A 280 -18.89 -23.02 -18.33
CA ALA A 280 -20.05 -22.29 -18.88
C ALA A 280 -21.17 -21.66 -18.00
N ASP A 281 -21.05 -20.34 -17.85
CA ASP A 281 -22.06 -19.32 -18.28
C ASP A 281 -23.39 -19.04 -17.54
N TRP A 282 -23.98 -17.92 -17.98
CA TRP A 282 -25.38 -17.44 -18.01
C TRP A 282 -26.18 -17.10 -16.75
N ILE A 283 -26.67 -15.81 -16.75
CA ILE A 283 -27.80 -15.12 -16.05
C ILE A 283 -27.30 -13.76 -15.51
N ARG A 284 -27.89 -12.57 -15.77
CA ARG A 284 -28.93 -12.01 -16.68
C ARG A 284 -28.51 -10.56 -17.02
N ARG A 285 -28.68 -9.99 -18.23
CA ARG A 285 -29.89 -9.39 -18.88
C ARG A 285 -30.58 -8.24 -18.10
N PRO A 286 -31.11 -7.19 -18.76
CA PRO A 286 -30.71 -6.63 -20.08
C PRO A 286 -30.84 -5.09 -20.27
N GLY A 287 -30.08 -4.54 -21.24
CA GLY A 287 -30.64 -3.63 -22.26
C GLY A 287 -30.48 -2.11 -22.11
N SER A 288 -29.62 -1.52 -22.95
CA SER A 288 -30.05 -0.44 -23.89
C SER A 288 -29.13 -0.38 -25.12
N SER A 289 -29.61 0.25 -26.18
CA SER A 289 -28.96 0.33 -27.50
C SER A 289 -27.72 1.25 -27.50
N VAL A 290 -26.64 0.80 -28.16
CA VAL A 290 -25.56 1.69 -28.62
C VAL A 290 -25.72 1.89 -30.13
N PHE A 291 -26.09 3.10 -30.54
CA PHE A 291 -26.04 3.50 -31.94
C PHE A 291 -24.57 3.74 -32.35
N ILE A 292 -24.03 2.88 -33.21
CA ILE A 292 -22.74 3.11 -33.86
C ILE A 292 -22.98 4.00 -35.08
N ASN A 293 -22.83 5.31 -34.93
CA ASN A 293 -22.68 6.20 -36.08
C ASN A 293 -21.24 6.07 -36.65
N PRO A 294 -21.06 6.04 -37.97
CA PRO A 294 -19.74 6.07 -38.58
C PRO A 294 -19.08 7.45 -38.35
N PRO A 295 -17.74 7.53 -38.18
CA PRO A 295 -17.06 8.80 -37.99
C PRO A 295 -16.99 9.58 -39.31
N GLU A 296 -17.73 10.69 -39.40
CA GLU A 296 -17.66 11.58 -40.56
C GLU A 296 -16.24 12.14 -40.77
N PRO A 297 -15.80 12.32 -42.03
CA PRO A 297 -14.47 12.79 -42.36
C PRO A 297 -14.35 14.31 -42.13
N SER A 298 -14.20 14.72 -40.87
CA SER A 298 -13.88 16.11 -40.49
C SER A 298 -12.79 16.68 -41.40
N ALA A 299 -13.10 17.76 -42.12
CA ALA A 299 -12.23 18.35 -43.13
C ALA A 299 -10.85 18.72 -42.57
N ILE A 300 -10.78 19.10 -41.29
CA ILE A 300 -9.55 19.39 -40.54
C ILE A 300 -8.65 18.14 -40.48
N ARG A 301 -9.23 16.97 -40.19
CA ARG A 301 -8.53 15.68 -40.10
C ARG A 301 -8.11 15.16 -41.48
N ALA A 302 -8.86 15.48 -42.53
CA ALA A 302 -8.47 15.21 -43.92
C ALA A 302 -7.30 16.11 -44.36
N TYR A 303 -7.38 17.42 -44.10
CA TYR A 303 -6.33 18.39 -44.43
C TYR A 303 -5.01 18.10 -43.70
N ALA A 304 -5.07 17.73 -42.42
CA ALA A 304 -3.90 17.29 -41.65
C ALA A 304 -3.21 16.07 -42.30
N ARG A 305 -4.00 15.09 -42.80
CA ARG A 305 -3.47 13.91 -43.50
C ARG A 305 -2.80 14.28 -44.83
N LEU A 306 -3.42 15.11 -45.67
CA LEU A 306 -2.79 15.57 -46.93
C LEU A 306 -1.49 16.35 -46.64
N LYS A 307 -1.48 17.23 -45.62
CA LYS A 307 -0.29 17.96 -45.20
C LYS A 307 0.84 17.03 -44.75
N SER A 308 0.54 15.96 -44.01
CA SER A 308 1.53 14.95 -43.60
C SER A 308 2.02 14.05 -44.74
N ALA A 309 1.22 13.87 -45.79
CA ALA A 309 1.56 13.03 -46.95
C ALA A 309 2.38 13.78 -48.03
N GLY A 310 2.58 15.10 -47.89
CA GLY A 310 3.26 15.94 -48.88
C GLY A 310 2.44 16.26 -50.14
N THR A 311 1.29 15.60 -50.34
CA THR A 311 0.47 15.71 -51.54
C THR A 311 -0.51 16.89 -51.47
N LEU A 312 0.02 18.11 -51.63
CA LEU A 312 -0.78 19.31 -51.90
C LEU A 312 -0.46 19.86 -53.30
N PRO A 313 -1.46 20.13 -54.16
CA PRO A 313 -1.22 20.69 -55.49
C PRO A 313 -0.75 22.15 -55.37
N VAL A 314 0.44 22.43 -55.90
CA VAL A 314 1.02 23.79 -55.88
C VAL A 314 0.27 24.68 -56.88
N ILE A 315 -0.67 25.47 -56.38
CA ILE A 315 -1.37 26.49 -57.18
C ILE A 315 -0.37 27.63 -57.48
N ARG A 316 0.31 27.53 -58.62
CA ARG A 316 1.16 28.61 -59.15
C ARG A 316 0.29 29.76 -59.66
N THR A 317 0.10 30.78 -58.83
CA THR A 317 -0.42 32.08 -59.27
C THR A 317 0.56 32.74 -60.25
N LYS A 318 0.19 32.82 -61.53
CA LYS A 318 0.89 33.64 -62.51
C LYS A 318 0.58 35.12 -62.24
N ILE A 319 1.39 35.76 -61.40
CA ILE A 319 1.45 37.23 -61.36
C ILE A 319 2.15 37.68 -62.64
N GLY A 320 1.42 38.40 -63.50
CA GLY A 320 2.00 39.02 -64.69
C GLY A 320 2.94 40.16 -64.31
N ARG A 321 4.02 40.32 -65.09
CA ARG A 321 4.75 41.60 -65.14
C ARG A 321 4.14 42.49 -66.20
N ALA A 322 4.26 43.80 -66.00
CA ALA A 322 4.16 44.80 -67.05
C ALA A 322 5.35 44.68 -68.03
#